data_AF-A0A0F9M7Y6-F1
#
_entry.id   AF-A0A0F9M7Y6-F1
#
_cell.length_a   1.000
_cell.length_b   1.000
_cell.length_c   1.000
_cell.angle_alpha   90.00
_cell.angle_beta   90.00
_cell.angle_gamma   90.00
#
_symmetry.space_group_name_H-M   'P 1'
#
loop_
_entity.id
_entity.type
_entity.pdbx_description
1 polymer ?
#
loop_
_entity_poly.entity_id
_entity_poly.type
_entity_poly.pdbx_seq_one_letter_code
_entity_poly.pdbx_strand_id
1 'polypeptide(L)'
;MSIYDPISYADWYWKHSVDALRLRSEQAEQSYAPIIQQLLDDTGLSEFMPDSVRPLFHNLTEPTEPDFDSIGRPFLALYTRALGMVAGEEIARPTAYALKAATPTLKIDADIAAILTQRRKMTEEVFKVYASFTGYDDNETREFYKSRLPYPSVPDIITASRYLGDATNPKPYAMEKFDIPEDDFMIWDWLTYQKFTTEQVLSLHRAKFWDDFQVDTELARLGWRGDDSVVLKKLAYEIPNSMLLVQGSLVRGMTEETIIDLISRGGIHPDYAHDYLDAILTKPATEDIIAYELRQDPSLSRLGDELSKIGVHNNYHGLYKELAYQIPPVADIITMAVREAFTPDIAARFGQYQDLPSEFVEWVGKKGLSKEWAERYWAAHWSLPSPQQGFEMLHRGVIGEDDVNMLMRALDIMPYWRDKLIQIAYRPFSRVDVRRMYALGVIDTSGIRKAYRDIGYNEYNADLMTKFTIAYTQRIELRAKEAKERGEEKEQEAKQKAVQKEREAREKALIPKVSEWTTAQTLKFFTMKLISEERAREEFELLGYNEERINVYIASLAGVPD
;
A
#
# COMPACT_ATOMS: atom_id res chain seq x y z
N MET A 1 25.71 -8.69 137.08
CA MET A 1 26.40 -8.17 138.28
C MET A 1 27.38 -9.17 138.92
N SER A 2 27.57 -10.41 138.44
CA SER A 2 28.58 -11.31 139.06
C SER A 2 30.00 -11.25 138.46
N ILE A 3 30.20 -10.58 137.31
CA ILE A 3 31.50 -10.50 136.61
C ILE A 3 32.45 -9.48 137.25
N TYR A 4 31.92 -8.38 137.79
CA TYR A 4 32.77 -7.32 138.34
C TYR A 4 33.28 -7.64 139.75
N ASP A 5 32.50 -8.38 140.55
CA ASP A 5 32.79 -8.70 141.96
C ASP A 5 32.45 -10.18 142.28
N PRO A 6 33.40 -11.13 142.07
CA PRO A 6 33.12 -12.56 142.08
C PRO A 6 32.99 -13.14 143.51
N ILE A 7 31.83 -13.73 143.80
CA ILE A 7 31.49 -14.36 145.11
C ILE A 7 31.54 -15.90 145.09
N SER A 8 31.75 -16.50 143.91
CA SER A 8 31.93 -17.94 143.72
C SER A 8 33.13 -18.23 142.81
N TYR A 9 33.68 -19.44 142.88
CA TYR A 9 34.75 -19.87 141.98
C TYR A 9 34.32 -19.83 140.49
N ALA A 10 33.04 -20.12 140.20
CA ALA A 10 32.50 -20.03 138.85
C ALA A 10 32.53 -18.58 138.32
N ASP A 11 32.19 -17.60 139.16
CA ASP A 11 32.26 -16.18 138.79
C ASP A 11 33.70 -15.70 138.59
N TRP A 12 34.64 -16.17 139.42
CA TRP A 12 36.07 -15.87 139.28
C TRP A 12 36.64 -16.42 137.97
N TYR A 13 36.33 -17.68 137.64
CA TYR A 13 36.76 -18.32 136.40
C TYR A 13 36.19 -17.59 135.18
N TRP A 14 34.90 -17.25 135.20
CA TRP A 14 34.25 -16.51 134.12
C TRP A 14 34.88 -15.13 133.90
N LYS A 15 35.13 -14.36 134.96
CA LYS A 15 35.82 -13.06 134.88
C LYS A 15 37.20 -13.19 134.23
N HIS A 16 38.03 -14.12 134.68
CA HIS A 16 39.38 -14.32 134.12
C HIS A 16 39.34 -14.82 132.67
N SER A 17 38.29 -15.54 132.29
CA SER A 17 38.09 -15.99 130.90
C SER A 17 37.74 -14.81 129.98
N VAL A 18 36.92 -13.87 130.45
CA VAL A 18 36.58 -12.63 129.74
C VAL A 18 37.81 -11.69 129.65
N ASP A 19 38.59 -11.57 130.73
CA ASP A 19 39.82 -10.76 130.73
C ASP A 19 40.88 -11.35 129.76
N ALA A 20 41.00 -12.68 129.69
CA ALA A 20 41.87 -13.35 128.72
C ALA A 20 41.41 -13.15 127.26
N LEU A 21 40.10 -13.13 127.01
CA LEU A 21 39.52 -12.79 125.70
C LEU A 21 39.87 -11.36 125.28
N ARG A 22 39.75 -10.39 126.21
CA ARG A 22 40.08 -8.97 125.96
C ARG A 22 41.56 -8.78 125.61
N LEU A 23 42.46 -9.42 126.38
CA LEU A 23 43.90 -9.41 126.11
C LEU A 23 44.26 -10.00 124.74
N ARG A 24 43.56 -11.07 124.31
CA ARG A 24 43.77 -11.67 122.99
C ARG A 24 43.29 -10.75 121.86
N SER A 25 42.18 -10.04 122.04
CA SER A 25 41.67 -9.06 121.08
C SER A 25 42.62 -7.87 120.91
N GLU A 26 43.14 -7.32 122.01
CA GLU A 26 44.13 -6.22 121.98
C GLU A 26 45.43 -6.63 121.25
N GLN A 27 45.88 -7.87 121.42
CA GLN A 27 47.05 -8.40 120.68
C GLN A 27 46.80 -8.58 119.17
N ALA A 28 45.59 -9.00 118.78
CA ALA A 28 45.21 -9.15 117.38
C ALA A 28 45.11 -7.79 116.67
N GLU A 29 44.59 -6.78 117.36
CA GLU A 29 44.51 -5.39 116.89
C GLU A 29 45.89 -4.83 116.51
N GLN A 30 46.89 -5.00 117.39
CA GLN A 30 48.28 -4.56 117.14
C GLN A 30 48.94 -5.28 115.95
N SER A 31 48.46 -6.47 115.58
CA SER A 31 49.04 -7.28 114.50
C SER A 31 48.42 -6.99 113.12
N TYR A 32 47.10 -6.78 113.07
CA TYR A 32 46.36 -6.67 111.80
C TYR A 32 46.18 -5.24 111.30
N ALA A 33 45.99 -4.26 112.20
CA ALA A 33 45.73 -2.88 111.81
C ALA A 33 46.83 -2.26 110.90
N PRO A 34 48.14 -2.45 111.18
CA PRO A 34 49.20 -1.91 110.30
C PRO A 34 49.22 -2.54 108.91
N ILE A 35 48.92 -3.84 108.83
CA ILE A 35 48.87 -4.59 107.55
C ILE A 35 47.71 -4.08 106.69
N ILE A 36 46.54 -3.89 107.31
CA ILE A 36 45.35 -3.36 106.64
C ILE A 36 45.60 -1.93 106.15
N GLN A 37 46.24 -1.10 106.96
CA GLN A 37 46.57 0.27 106.59
C GLN A 37 47.55 0.34 105.42
N GLN A 38 48.64 -0.43 105.46
CA GLN A 38 49.60 -0.48 104.35
C GLN A 38 48.96 -0.96 103.04
N LEU A 39 48.07 -1.96 103.11
CA LEU A 39 47.34 -2.45 101.94
C LEU A 39 46.41 -1.41 101.31
N LEU A 40 45.78 -0.58 102.13
CA LEU A 40 44.91 0.51 101.66
C LEU A 40 45.72 1.66 101.04
N ASP A 41 46.89 1.97 101.61
CA ASP A 41 47.77 3.04 101.13
C ASP A 41 48.50 2.66 99.82
N ASP A 42 49.08 1.46 99.73
CA ASP A 42 49.85 1.00 98.55
C ASP A 42 48.99 0.88 97.28
N THR A 43 47.67 0.71 97.45
CA THR A 43 46.75 0.52 96.33
C THR A 43 45.92 1.75 95.98
N GLY A 44 45.91 2.79 96.82
CA GLY A 44 45.10 3.99 96.63
C GLY A 44 43.59 3.73 96.61
N LEU A 45 43.14 2.55 97.06
CA LEU A 45 41.76 2.06 96.87
C LEU A 45 40.73 2.93 97.60
N SER A 46 41.13 3.62 98.67
CA SER A 46 40.28 4.54 99.43
C SER A 46 39.79 5.74 98.60
N GLU A 47 40.54 6.16 97.58
CA GLU A 47 40.21 7.30 96.71
C GLU A 47 39.11 6.98 95.69
N PHE A 48 38.97 5.71 95.31
CA PHE A 48 38.04 5.27 94.27
C PHE A 48 36.69 4.77 94.83
N MET A 49 36.48 4.80 96.15
CA MET A 49 35.27 4.32 96.82
C MET A 49 34.24 5.44 97.11
N PRO A 50 32.93 5.14 97.04
CA PRO A 50 31.87 6.12 97.31
C PRO A 50 31.94 6.74 98.72
N ASP A 51 31.58 8.01 98.85
CA ASP A 51 31.63 8.76 100.13
C ASP A 51 30.88 8.06 101.27
N SER A 52 29.81 7.32 100.97
CA SER A 52 28.97 6.62 101.96
C SER A 52 29.65 5.44 102.66
N VAL A 53 30.68 4.84 102.05
CA VAL A 53 31.39 3.67 102.59
C VAL A 53 32.78 4.02 103.13
N ARG A 54 33.27 5.23 102.86
CA ARG A 54 34.56 5.74 103.36
C ARG A 54 34.71 5.66 104.90
N PRO A 55 33.66 5.89 105.73
CA PRO A 55 33.76 5.76 107.19
C PRO A 55 34.11 4.34 107.68
N LEU A 56 33.72 3.31 106.92
CA LEU A 56 33.95 1.91 107.26
C LEU A 56 35.45 1.55 107.17
N PHE A 57 36.19 2.19 106.26
CA PHE A 57 37.64 1.98 106.11
C PHE A 57 38.44 2.65 107.23
N HIS A 58 37.99 3.80 107.72
CA HIS A 58 38.59 4.43 108.90
C HIS A 58 38.47 3.56 110.16
N ASN A 59 37.31 2.90 110.33
CA ASN A 59 37.10 1.96 111.45
C ASN A 59 37.92 0.65 111.32
N LEU A 60 38.43 0.35 110.13
CA LEU A 60 39.30 -0.82 109.89
C LEU A 60 40.77 -0.52 110.17
N THR A 61 41.19 0.75 110.07
CA THR A 61 42.55 1.20 110.39
C THR A 61 42.71 1.59 111.86
N GLU A 62 41.65 2.10 112.50
CA GLU A 62 41.61 2.47 113.93
C GLU A 62 40.37 1.87 114.63
N PRO A 63 40.40 0.60 115.07
CA PRO A 63 39.24 -0.03 115.69
C PRO A 63 39.04 0.42 117.14
N THR A 64 37.78 0.58 117.56
CA THR A 64 37.40 1.03 118.92
C THR A 64 36.51 0.04 119.68
N GLU A 65 36.20 -1.11 119.07
CA GLU A 65 35.29 -2.13 119.61
C GLU A 65 36.05 -3.35 120.15
N PRO A 66 35.67 -3.90 121.33
CA PRO A 66 36.14 -5.21 121.75
C PRO A 66 35.66 -6.30 120.77
N ASP A 67 36.56 -7.20 120.35
CA ASP A 67 36.38 -8.28 119.34
C ASP A 67 36.79 -7.98 117.88
N PHE A 68 37.68 -7.01 117.63
CA PHE A 68 38.18 -6.68 116.28
C PHE A 68 38.75 -7.86 115.46
N ASP A 69 39.32 -8.89 116.09
CA ASP A 69 39.82 -10.11 115.41
C ASP A 69 38.73 -10.82 114.60
N SER A 70 37.45 -10.65 114.98
CA SER A 70 36.30 -11.18 114.24
C SER A 70 36.00 -10.45 112.92
N ILE A 71 36.50 -9.23 112.74
CA ILE A 71 36.26 -8.36 111.56
C ILE A 71 37.50 -8.28 110.65
N GLY A 72 38.70 -8.16 111.23
CA GLY A 72 39.93 -7.97 110.46
C GLY A 72 40.30 -9.15 109.55
N ARG A 73 40.10 -10.40 110.03
CA ARG A 73 40.39 -11.62 109.26
C ARG A 73 39.47 -11.79 108.03
N PRO A 74 38.13 -11.64 108.15
CA PRO A 74 37.25 -11.64 106.97
C PRO A 74 37.58 -10.57 105.94
N PHE A 75 38.00 -9.36 106.38
CA PHE A 75 38.34 -8.28 105.46
C PHE A 75 39.53 -8.61 104.55
N LEU A 76 40.64 -9.12 105.10
CA LEU A 76 41.80 -9.58 104.33
C LEU A 76 41.46 -10.70 103.33
N ALA A 77 40.56 -11.61 103.74
CA ALA A 77 40.07 -12.68 102.87
C ALA A 77 39.15 -12.16 101.74
N LEU A 78 38.36 -11.11 101.99
CA LEU A 78 37.52 -10.46 100.99
C LEU A 78 38.37 -9.68 99.97
N TYR A 79 39.38 -8.95 100.45
CA TYR A 79 40.28 -8.17 99.62
C TYR A 79 41.03 -9.03 98.59
N THR A 80 41.60 -10.15 99.03
CA THR A 80 42.27 -11.11 98.14
C THR A 80 41.31 -11.75 97.13
N ARG A 81 40.04 -11.94 97.50
CA ARG A 81 38.99 -12.41 96.58
C ARG A 81 38.57 -11.36 95.56
N ALA A 82 38.48 -10.09 95.95
CA ALA A 82 38.08 -9.00 95.06
C ALA A 82 39.10 -8.79 93.93
N LEU A 83 40.41 -8.84 94.23
CA LEU A 83 41.48 -8.85 93.22
C LEU A 83 41.35 -10.02 92.24
N GLY A 84 40.90 -11.19 92.70
CA GLY A 84 40.61 -12.34 91.86
C GLY A 84 39.39 -12.16 90.94
N MET A 85 38.36 -11.42 91.37
CA MET A 85 37.14 -11.19 90.57
C MET A 85 37.32 -10.17 89.44
N VAL A 86 38.21 -9.17 89.62
CA VAL A 86 38.56 -8.20 88.56
C VAL A 86 39.20 -8.88 87.34
N ALA A 87 39.65 -10.14 87.48
CA ALA A 87 40.24 -10.92 86.41
C ALA A 87 39.24 -11.67 85.50
N GLY A 88 37.90 -11.66 85.71
CA GLY A 88 37.08 -12.62 84.94
C GLY A 88 35.56 -12.59 84.79
N GLU A 89 34.77 -11.56 85.18
CA GLU A 89 33.30 -11.58 84.98
C GLU A 89 32.68 -10.33 84.30
N GLU A 90 31.58 -10.53 83.57
CA GLU A 90 30.88 -9.55 82.68
C GLU A 90 30.56 -8.18 83.34
N ILE A 91 30.39 -8.13 84.67
CA ILE A 91 30.01 -6.92 85.42
C ILE A 91 31.20 -5.94 85.57
N ALA A 92 32.44 -6.43 85.42
CA ALA A 92 33.66 -5.62 85.50
C ALA A 92 34.09 -4.97 84.16
N ARG A 93 33.36 -5.22 83.06
CA ARG A 93 33.73 -4.78 81.70
C ARG A 93 33.89 -3.26 81.54
N PRO A 94 33.01 -2.38 82.05
CA PRO A 94 33.15 -0.94 81.86
C PRO A 94 34.45 -0.39 82.46
N THR A 95 34.81 -0.83 83.67
CA THR A 95 36.07 -0.50 84.35
C THR A 95 37.26 -1.08 83.60
N ALA A 96 37.16 -2.33 83.13
CA ALA A 96 38.19 -2.96 82.32
C ALA A 96 38.41 -2.25 80.96
N TYR A 97 37.35 -1.72 80.33
CA TYR A 97 37.45 -0.94 79.09
C TYR A 97 38.10 0.43 79.33
N ALA A 98 37.74 1.13 80.40
CA ALA A 98 38.38 2.39 80.78
C ALA A 98 39.89 2.19 81.04
N LEU A 99 40.27 1.12 81.73
CA LEU A 99 41.67 0.73 81.94
C LEU A 99 42.38 0.40 80.61
N LYS A 100 41.79 -0.44 79.75
CA LYS A 100 42.37 -0.78 78.43
C LYS A 100 42.51 0.42 77.49
N ALA A 101 41.62 1.42 77.58
CA ALA A 101 41.69 2.65 76.79
C ALA A 101 42.75 3.62 77.32
N ALA A 102 42.89 3.74 78.66
CA ALA A 102 43.91 4.58 79.29
C ALA A 102 45.34 4.01 79.12
N THR A 103 45.47 2.69 79.05
CA THR A 103 46.74 2.00 78.76
C THR A 103 46.54 0.99 77.61
N PRO A 104 46.76 1.40 76.33
CA PRO A 104 46.61 0.50 75.19
C PRO A 104 47.70 -0.57 75.19
N THR A 105 47.37 -1.73 75.77
CA THR A 105 48.31 -2.86 75.93
C THR A 105 48.20 -3.89 74.80
N LEU A 106 47.11 -3.87 74.03
CA LEU A 106 46.92 -4.77 72.88
C LEU A 106 47.88 -4.42 71.74
N LYS A 107 48.54 -5.44 71.18
CA LYS A 107 49.40 -5.34 70.00
C LYS A 107 48.73 -6.02 68.82
N ILE A 108 49.08 -5.60 67.60
CA ILE A 108 48.70 -6.31 66.38
C ILE A 108 49.26 -7.73 66.49
N ASP A 109 48.43 -8.73 66.27
CA ASP A 109 48.83 -10.12 66.29
C ASP A 109 49.70 -10.47 65.06
N ALA A 110 50.45 -11.56 65.15
CA ALA A 110 51.35 -11.97 64.08
C ALA A 110 50.61 -12.26 62.75
N ASP A 111 49.35 -12.72 62.76
CA ASP A 111 48.59 -13.04 61.54
C ASP A 111 48.21 -11.77 60.79
N ILE A 112 47.61 -10.79 61.48
CA ILE A 112 47.31 -9.47 60.89
C ILE A 112 48.61 -8.78 60.44
N ALA A 113 49.69 -8.87 61.23
CA ALA A 113 50.98 -8.31 60.85
C ALA A 113 51.57 -8.95 59.58
N ALA A 114 51.45 -10.28 59.42
CA ALA A 114 51.86 -10.99 58.21
C ALA A 114 51.06 -10.51 56.98
N ILE A 115 49.73 -10.41 57.10
CA ILE A 115 48.85 -9.93 56.01
C ILE A 115 49.19 -8.49 55.62
N LEU A 116 49.40 -7.60 56.59
CA LEU A 116 49.80 -6.21 56.33
C LEU A 116 51.15 -6.13 55.62
N THR A 117 52.08 -7.01 55.97
CA THR A 117 53.42 -7.10 55.35
C THR A 117 53.32 -7.57 53.90
N GLN A 118 52.55 -8.62 53.63
CA GLN A 118 52.29 -9.10 52.26
C GLN A 118 51.67 -8.03 51.36
N ARG A 119 50.79 -7.20 51.92
CA ARG A 119 50.14 -6.06 51.24
C ARG A 119 51.05 -4.83 51.12
N ARG A 120 52.33 -4.94 51.50
CA ARG A 120 53.32 -3.85 51.53
C ARG A 120 52.87 -2.65 52.38
N LYS A 121 52.14 -2.91 53.46
CA LYS A 121 51.67 -1.92 54.45
C LYS A 121 52.46 -1.94 55.75
N MET A 122 53.34 -2.92 55.92
CA MET A 122 54.26 -3.09 57.06
C MET A 122 55.61 -3.58 56.52
N THR A 123 56.73 -3.16 57.12
CA THR A 123 58.07 -3.64 56.72
C THR A 123 58.38 -4.98 57.38
N GLU A 124 59.31 -5.73 56.81
CA GLU A 124 59.70 -7.05 57.34
C GLU A 124 60.28 -6.94 58.76
N GLU A 125 61.03 -5.88 59.04
CA GLU A 125 61.61 -5.61 60.36
C GLU A 125 60.51 -5.35 61.40
N VAL A 126 59.48 -4.58 61.03
CA VAL A 126 58.34 -4.30 61.92
C VAL A 126 57.50 -5.57 62.15
N PHE A 127 57.33 -6.39 61.12
CA PHE A 127 56.65 -7.68 61.25
C PHE A 127 57.38 -8.64 62.20
N LYS A 128 58.71 -8.74 62.11
CA LYS A 128 59.51 -9.57 63.03
C LYS A 128 59.31 -9.17 64.49
N VAL A 129 59.18 -7.88 64.78
CA VAL A 129 58.86 -7.39 66.13
C VAL A 129 57.48 -7.93 66.58
N TYR A 130 56.45 -7.84 65.74
CA TYR A 130 55.13 -8.37 66.08
C TYR A 130 55.09 -9.92 66.17
N ALA A 131 55.82 -10.63 65.31
CA ALA A 131 55.95 -12.07 65.37
C ALA A 131 56.68 -12.53 66.66
N SER A 132 57.69 -11.77 67.09
CA SER A 132 58.42 -12.04 68.34
C SER A 132 57.54 -11.91 69.59
N PHE A 133 56.50 -11.06 69.55
CA PHE A 133 55.54 -10.95 70.66
C PHE A 133 54.71 -12.23 70.84
N THR A 134 54.53 -13.01 69.78
CA THR A 134 53.89 -14.34 69.82
C THR A 134 54.88 -15.44 70.23
N GLY A 135 56.17 -15.13 70.33
CA GLY A 135 57.24 -16.06 70.70
C GLY A 135 57.89 -16.77 69.51
N TYR A 136 57.60 -16.37 68.27
CA TYR A 136 58.26 -16.93 67.09
C TYR A 136 59.70 -16.46 66.98
N ASP A 137 60.62 -17.39 66.70
CA ASP A 137 61.97 -17.06 66.28
C ASP A 137 62.03 -16.56 64.82
N ASP A 138 63.20 -16.14 64.35
CA ASP A 138 63.36 -15.63 62.97
C ASP A 138 63.01 -16.67 61.88
N ASN A 139 63.24 -17.96 62.13
CA ASN A 139 62.92 -19.03 61.18
C ASN A 139 61.41 -19.28 61.17
N GLU A 140 60.81 -19.44 62.34
CA GLU A 140 59.37 -19.63 62.51
C GLU A 140 58.58 -18.42 61.97
N THR A 141 59.10 -17.20 62.16
CA THR A 141 58.52 -15.97 61.59
C THR A 141 58.47 -16.02 60.07
N ARG A 142 59.52 -16.51 59.40
CA ARG A 142 59.54 -16.65 57.93
C ARG A 142 58.58 -17.72 57.44
N GLU A 143 58.52 -18.88 58.09
CA GLU A 143 57.60 -19.95 57.70
C GLU A 143 56.15 -19.58 57.99
N PHE A 144 55.89 -18.89 59.12
CA PHE A 144 54.60 -18.32 59.43
C PHE A 144 54.16 -17.32 58.35
N TYR A 145 55.05 -16.40 57.94
CA TYR A 145 54.77 -15.47 56.84
C TYR A 145 54.41 -16.19 55.53
N LYS A 146 55.17 -17.22 55.15
CA LYS A 146 54.92 -18.01 53.93
C LYS A 146 53.61 -18.78 54.01
N SER A 147 53.26 -19.34 55.16
CA SER A 147 52.00 -20.07 55.37
C SER A 147 50.75 -19.21 55.17
N ARG A 148 50.88 -17.88 55.31
CA ARG A 148 49.80 -16.91 55.10
C ARG A 148 49.73 -16.37 53.69
N LEU A 149 50.66 -16.72 52.80
CA LEU A 149 50.55 -16.34 51.40
C LEU A 149 49.33 -17.05 50.79
N PRO A 150 48.51 -16.36 49.98
CA PRO A 150 47.47 -17.04 49.22
C PRO A 150 48.08 -18.15 48.37
N TYR A 151 47.63 -19.38 48.58
CA TYR A 151 48.07 -20.54 47.82
C TYR A 151 46.91 -21.05 46.97
N PRO A 152 47.13 -21.47 45.71
CA PRO A 152 46.05 -21.95 44.85
C PRO A 152 45.35 -23.16 45.47
N SER A 153 44.05 -23.33 45.17
CA SER A 153 43.32 -24.51 45.61
C SER A 153 43.82 -25.76 44.88
N VAL A 154 43.60 -26.95 45.43
CA VAL A 154 44.00 -28.22 44.79
C VAL A 154 43.48 -28.33 43.34
N PRO A 155 42.21 -28.00 43.01
CA PRO A 155 41.73 -27.92 41.63
C PRO A 155 42.52 -26.95 40.74
N ASP A 156 42.90 -25.77 41.24
CA ASP A 156 43.65 -24.78 40.47
C ASP A 156 45.07 -25.29 40.17
N ILE A 157 45.69 -25.97 41.13
CA ILE A 157 47.00 -26.61 40.97
C ILE A 157 46.90 -27.69 39.90
N ILE A 158 45.93 -28.60 39.98
CA ILE A 158 45.73 -29.65 38.98
C ILE A 158 45.45 -29.06 37.60
N THR A 159 44.64 -28.01 37.51
CA THR A 159 44.37 -27.32 36.26
C THR A 159 45.65 -26.70 35.69
N ALA A 160 46.42 -25.98 36.51
CA ALA A 160 47.71 -25.42 36.10
C ALA A 160 48.70 -26.51 35.66
N SER A 161 48.72 -27.66 36.33
CA SER A 161 49.55 -28.83 35.98
C SER A 161 49.29 -29.33 34.56
N ARG A 162 48.06 -29.23 34.05
CA ARG A 162 47.75 -29.60 32.66
C ARG A 162 48.39 -28.69 31.63
N TYR A 163 48.60 -27.41 31.97
CA TYR A 163 49.21 -26.42 31.08
C TYR A 163 50.73 -26.32 31.26
N LEU A 164 51.22 -26.50 32.48
CA LEU A 164 52.64 -26.38 32.83
C LEU A 164 53.39 -27.73 32.75
N GLY A 165 52.66 -28.84 32.72
CA GLY A 165 53.16 -30.22 32.64
C GLY A 165 52.45 -31.03 31.55
N ASP A 166 52.03 -32.26 31.87
CA ASP A 166 51.30 -33.14 30.95
C ASP A 166 49.79 -32.90 31.03
N ALA A 167 49.20 -32.50 29.91
CA ALA A 167 47.78 -32.18 29.79
C ALA A 167 46.84 -33.37 30.08
N THR A 168 47.29 -34.61 29.86
CA THR A 168 46.50 -35.83 30.05
C THR A 168 46.76 -36.51 31.38
N ASN A 169 47.93 -36.27 31.97
CA ASN A 169 48.33 -36.81 33.27
C ASN A 169 48.91 -35.71 34.18
N PRO A 170 48.09 -34.85 34.80
CA PRO A 170 48.57 -33.75 35.63
C PRO A 170 49.15 -34.18 36.98
N LYS A 171 49.00 -35.46 37.38
CA LYS A 171 49.37 -35.98 38.70
C LYS A 171 50.83 -35.71 39.07
N PRO A 172 51.84 -36.00 38.23
CA PRO A 172 53.24 -35.84 38.62
C PRO A 172 53.60 -34.37 38.95
N TYR A 173 53.12 -33.43 38.13
CA TYR A 173 53.38 -32.00 38.37
C TYR A 173 52.60 -31.46 39.56
N ALA A 174 51.34 -31.88 39.75
CA ALA A 174 50.53 -31.45 40.88
C ALA A 174 51.13 -31.91 42.23
N MET A 175 51.56 -33.17 42.30
CA MET A 175 52.20 -33.76 43.49
C MET A 175 53.56 -33.13 43.82
N GLU A 176 54.26 -32.56 42.83
CA GLU A 176 55.49 -31.80 43.07
C GLU A 176 55.21 -30.46 43.77
N LYS A 177 54.03 -29.86 43.52
CA LYS A 177 53.67 -28.54 44.06
C LYS A 177 52.94 -28.62 45.39
N PHE A 178 52.10 -29.63 45.61
CA PHE A 178 51.31 -29.78 46.83
C PHE A 178 51.16 -31.25 47.24
N ASP A 179 51.16 -31.50 48.54
CA ASP A 179 50.96 -32.83 49.12
C ASP A 179 49.47 -33.20 49.08
N ILE A 180 49.04 -33.81 47.98
CA ILE A 180 47.65 -34.25 47.77
C ILE A 180 47.57 -35.74 48.15
N PRO A 181 46.68 -36.15 49.06
CA PRO A 181 46.47 -37.57 49.36
C PRO A 181 46.14 -38.36 48.09
N GLU A 182 46.80 -39.52 47.92
CA GLU A 182 46.70 -40.29 46.69
C GLU A 182 45.26 -40.78 46.41
N ASP A 183 44.53 -41.14 47.46
CA ASP A 183 43.13 -41.58 47.39
C ASP A 183 42.17 -40.45 46.96
N ASP A 184 42.50 -39.20 47.29
CA ASP A 184 41.65 -38.04 46.99
C ASP A 184 41.96 -37.41 45.62
N PHE A 185 43.14 -37.68 45.05
CA PHE A 185 43.58 -37.08 43.79
C PHE A 185 42.56 -37.29 42.66
N MET A 186 41.95 -38.48 42.58
CA MET A 186 40.97 -38.78 41.53
C MET A 186 39.73 -37.89 41.62
N ILE A 187 39.27 -37.56 42.84
CA ILE A 187 38.10 -36.71 43.05
C ILE A 187 38.43 -35.28 42.64
N TRP A 188 39.58 -34.78 43.09
CA TRP A 188 40.04 -33.44 42.75
C TRP A 188 40.30 -33.27 41.25
N ASP A 189 40.90 -34.26 40.59
CA ASP A 189 41.13 -34.25 39.15
C ASP A 189 39.81 -34.25 38.38
N TRP A 190 38.84 -35.09 38.78
CA TRP A 190 37.51 -35.12 38.16
C TRP A 190 36.80 -33.77 38.27
N LEU A 191 36.95 -33.06 39.40
CA LEU A 191 36.38 -31.72 39.56
C LEU A 191 36.94 -30.72 38.54
N THR A 192 38.19 -30.89 38.07
CA THR A 192 38.80 -30.03 37.06
C THR A 192 38.34 -30.29 35.62
N TYR A 193 37.75 -31.47 35.34
CA TYR A 193 37.31 -31.78 33.98
C TYR A 193 36.25 -30.80 33.50
N GLN A 194 36.34 -30.40 32.23
CA GLN A 194 35.22 -29.79 31.53
C GLN A 194 34.20 -30.89 31.24
N LYS A 195 32.94 -30.65 31.60
CA LYS A 195 31.81 -31.54 31.29
C LYS A 195 31.03 -30.91 30.13
N PHE A 196 30.35 -31.73 29.34
CA PHE A 196 29.41 -31.19 28.37
C PHE A 196 28.35 -30.37 29.10
N THR A 197 28.03 -29.19 28.58
CA THR A 197 26.89 -28.42 29.06
C THR A 197 25.59 -29.04 28.53
N THR A 198 24.46 -28.77 29.18
CA THR A 198 23.14 -29.21 28.69
C THR A 198 22.91 -28.82 27.23
N GLU A 199 23.27 -27.60 26.83
CA GLU A 199 23.10 -27.16 25.44
C GLU A 199 23.99 -27.92 24.45
N GLN A 200 25.23 -28.25 24.83
CA GLN A 200 26.10 -29.07 23.98
C GLN A 200 25.54 -30.48 23.82
N VAL A 201 25.02 -31.09 24.90
CA VAL A 201 24.35 -32.40 24.83
C VAL A 201 23.12 -32.33 23.92
N LEU A 202 22.29 -31.30 24.04
CA LEU A 202 21.12 -31.11 23.17
C LEU A 202 21.48 -30.80 21.73
N SER A 203 22.60 -30.12 21.49
CA SER A 203 23.15 -29.90 20.15
C SER A 203 23.58 -31.22 19.50
N LEU A 204 24.24 -32.11 20.26
CA LEU A 204 24.62 -33.45 19.79
C LEU A 204 23.38 -34.33 19.52
N HIS A 205 22.33 -34.18 20.34
CA HIS A 205 21.02 -34.81 20.11
C HIS A 205 20.39 -34.32 18.79
N ARG A 206 20.26 -33.00 18.59
CA ARG A 206 19.73 -32.41 17.35
C ARG A 206 20.49 -32.90 16.11
N ALA A 207 21.82 -32.92 16.20
CA ALA A 207 22.70 -33.36 15.12
C ALA A 207 22.66 -34.88 14.86
N LYS A 208 21.93 -35.64 15.69
CA LYS A 208 21.85 -37.10 15.67
C LYS A 208 23.21 -37.77 15.80
N PHE A 209 24.16 -37.11 16.47
CA PHE A 209 25.48 -37.65 16.72
C PHE A 209 25.48 -38.62 17.90
N TRP A 210 24.70 -38.32 18.93
CA TRP A 210 24.41 -39.22 20.04
C TRP A 210 23.01 -39.79 19.91
N ASP A 211 22.87 -41.06 20.29
CA ASP A 211 21.56 -41.68 20.45
C ASP A 211 20.87 -41.24 21.76
N ASP A 212 19.60 -41.59 21.90
CA ASP A 212 18.80 -41.22 23.07
C ASP A 212 19.39 -41.74 24.38
N PHE A 213 19.99 -42.94 24.38
CA PHE A 213 20.59 -43.52 25.57
C PHE A 213 21.80 -42.73 26.04
N GLN A 214 22.68 -42.32 25.12
CA GLN A 214 23.85 -41.48 25.41
C GLN A 214 23.42 -40.10 25.93
N VAL A 215 22.44 -39.48 25.28
CA VAL A 215 21.89 -38.17 25.67
C VAL A 215 21.28 -38.23 27.07
N ASP A 216 20.39 -39.20 27.32
CA ASP A 216 19.71 -39.35 28.60
C ASP A 216 20.71 -39.67 29.72
N THR A 217 21.73 -40.48 29.44
CA THR A 217 22.82 -40.78 30.40
C THR A 217 23.61 -39.53 30.77
N GLU A 218 24.00 -38.71 29.79
CA GLU A 218 24.80 -37.52 30.07
C GLU A 218 23.97 -36.42 30.73
N LEU A 219 22.71 -36.22 30.33
CA LEU A 219 21.79 -35.31 31.02
C LEU A 219 21.57 -35.72 32.49
N ALA A 220 21.48 -37.02 32.77
CA ALA A 220 21.40 -37.53 34.14
C ALA A 220 22.67 -37.23 34.96
N ARG A 221 23.86 -37.36 34.36
CA ARG A 221 25.13 -36.96 35.00
C ARG A 221 25.21 -35.47 35.30
N LEU A 222 24.59 -34.64 34.45
CA LEU A 222 24.49 -33.19 34.65
C LEU A 222 23.41 -32.78 35.66
N GLY A 223 22.58 -33.72 36.13
CA GLY A 223 21.61 -33.50 37.20
C GLY A 223 20.15 -33.42 36.76
N TRP A 224 19.85 -33.57 35.47
CA TRP A 224 18.47 -33.68 34.97
C TRP A 224 17.86 -35.04 35.31
N ARG A 225 16.56 -35.12 35.60
CA ARG A 225 15.95 -36.36 36.12
C ARG A 225 14.62 -36.70 35.45
N GLY A 226 14.33 -38.00 35.37
CA GLY A 226 13.03 -38.50 34.92
C GLY A 226 12.63 -37.95 33.56
N ASP A 227 11.43 -37.38 33.50
CA ASP A 227 10.83 -36.89 32.26
C ASP A 227 11.45 -35.57 31.74
N ASP A 228 12.33 -34.93 32.51
CA ASP A 228 12.99 -33.68 32.10
C ASP A 228 13.81 -33.88 30.80
N SER A 229 14.45 -35.05 30.63
CA SER A 229 15.23 -35.33 29.43
C SER A 229 14.36 -35.38 28.18
N VAL A 230 13.12 -35.88 28.29
CA VAL A 230 12.14 -35.91 27.20
C VAL A 230 11.74 -34.50 26.79
N VAL A 231 11.53 -33.61 27.76
CA VAL A 231 11.18 -32.21 27.51
C VAL A 231 12.35 -31.45 26.91
N LEU A 232 13.56 -31.62 27.43
CA LEU A 232 14.77 -30.97 26.91
C LEU A 232 15.09 -31.40 25.48
N LYS A 233 14.93 -32.70 25.16
CA LYS A 233 15.08 -33.20 23.78
C LYS A 233 14.09 -32.52 22.82
N LYS A 234 12.86 -32.25 23.25
CA LYS A 234 11.89 -31.48 22.45
C LYS A 234 12.28 -30.01 22.32
N LEU A 235 12.69 -29.38 23.43
CA LEU A 235 13.16 -27.99 23.46
C LEU A 235 14.42 -27.78 22.59
N ALA A 236 15.19 -28.85 22.37
CA ALA A 236 16.37 -28.79 21.53
C ALA A 236 16.03 -28.35 20.10
N TYR A 237 14.84 -28.64 19.56
CA TYR A 237 14.48 -28.30 18.19
C TYR A 237 13.88 -26.90 18.07
N GLU A 238 14.24 -26.20 16.99
CA GLU A 238 13.60 -24.94 16.62
C GLU A 238 12.21 -25.22 16.02
N ILE A 239 11.22 -24.46 16.46
CA ILE A 239 9.90 -24.42 15.84
C ILE A 239 9.95 -23.37 14.72
N PRO A 240 9.50 -23.69 13.49
CA PRO A 240 9.41 -22.68 12.43
C PRO A 240 8.57 -21.49 12.88
N ASN A 241 8.91 -20.28 12.42
CA ASN A 241 8.13 -19.10 12.76
C ASN A 241 6.65 -19.25 12.32
N SER A 242 5.75 -18.55 12.98
CA SER A 242 4.31 -18.68 12.74
C SER A 242 3.90 -18.38 11.30
N MET A 243 4.62 -17.51 10.58
CA MET A 243 4.34 -17.23 9.16
C MET A 243 4.63 -18.44 8.27
N LEU A 244 5.77 -19.12 8.46
CA LEU A 244 6.12 -20.34 7.73
C LEU A 244 5.17 -21.49 8.08
N LEU A 245 4.79 -21.60 9.35
CA LEU A 245 3.78 -22.57 9.78
C LEU A 245 2.45 -22.33 9.07
N VAL A 246 2.01 -21.07 8.95
CA VAL A 246 0.79 -20.70 8.22
C VAL A 246 0.90 -21.03 6.74
N GLN A 247 1.96 -20.57 6.07
CA GLN A 247 2.16 -20.84 4.64
C GLN A 247 2.18 -22.33 4.31
N GLY A 248 2.95 -23.12 5.07
CA GLY A 248 3.00 -24.57 4.89
C GLY A 248 1.67 -25.26 5.20
N SER A 249 0.87 -24.71 6.11
CA SER A 249 -0.44 -25.29 6.48
C SER A 249 -1.53 -24.95 5.46
N LEU A 250 -1.51 -23.75 4.88
CA LEU A 250 -2.38 -23.36 3.77
C LEU A 250 -2.13 -24.23 2.53
N VAL A 251 -0.86 -24.45 2.17
CA VAL A 251 -0.50 -25.34 1.03
C VAL A 251 -0.99 -26.78 1.26
N ARG A 252 -1.02 -27.24 2.51
CA ARG A 252 -1.52 -28.56 2.89
C ARG A 252 -3.05 -28.64 3.01
N GLY A 253 -3.76 -27.53 2.87
CA GLY A 253 -5.22 -27.48 3.03
C GLY A 253 -5.69 -27.79 4.45
N MET A 254 -4.91 -27.40 5.47
CA MET A 254 -5.29 -27.60 6.88
C MET A 254 -6.47 -26.69 7.28
N THR A 255 -7.22 -27.10 8.31
CA THR A 255 -8.30 -26.29 8.86
C THR A 255 -7.76 -25.04 9.55
N GLU A 256 -8.57 -23.98 9.59
CA GLU A 256 -8.21 -22.74 10.27
C GLU A 256 -7.87 -22.98 11.75
N GLU A 257 -8.67 -23.78 12.47
CA GLU A 257 -8.43 -24.19 13.86
C GLU A 257 -7.03 -24.81 14.05
N THR A 258 -6.61 -25.65 13.10
CA THR A 258 -5.27 -26.25 13.12
C THR A 258 -4.18 -25.21 12.88
N ILE A 259 -4.43 -24.26 11.98
CA ILE A 259 -3.49 -23.18 11.68
C ILE A 259 -3.33 -22.25 12.90
N ILE A 260 -4.42 -21.93 13.59
CA ILE A 260 -4.42 -21.12 14.82
C ILE A 260 -3.64 -21.78 15.96
N ASP A 261 -3.82 -23.10 16.16
CA ASP A 261 -3.02 -23.87 17.11
C ASP A 261 -1.52 -23.83 16.74
N LEU A 262 -1.19 -24.00 15.46
CA LEU A 262 0.20 -23.94 14.99
C LEU A 262 0.81 -22.54 15.14
N ILE A 263 0.07 -21.47 14.88
CA ILE A 263 0.50 -20.08 15.13
C ILE A 263 0.90 -19.92 16.60
N SER A 264 0.08 -20.46 17.50
CA SER A 264 0.32 -20.39 18.94
C SER A 264 1.56 -21.17 19.36
N ARG A 265 1.75 -22.38 18.82
CA ARG A 265 2.97 -23.19 19.01
C ARG A 265 4.23 -22.51 18.46
N GLY A 266 4.09 -21.69 17.43
CA GLY A 266 5.17 -20.85 16.87
C GLY A 266 5.55 -19.64 17.73
N GLY A 267 4.87 -19.43 18.87
CA GLY A 267 5.21 -18.41 19.87
C GLY A 267 4.34 -17.17 19.88
N ILE A 268 3.30 -17.09 19.05
CA ILE A 268 2.29 -16.04 19.14
C ILE A 268 1.32 -16.37 20.27
N HIS A 269 0.96 -15.40 21.11
CA HIS A 269 -0.01 -15.65 22.18
C HIS A 269 -1.37 -16.08 21.59
N PRO A 270 -2.08 -17.07 22.16
CA PRO A 270 -3.35 -17.55 21.64
C PRO A 270 -4.39 -16.45 21.39
N ASP A 271 -4.45 -15.44 22.27
CA ASP A 271 -5.36 -14.28 22.12
C ASP A 271 -5.13 -13.48 20.83
N TYR A 272 -3.94 -13.55 20.23
CA TYR A 272 -3.59 -12.83 19.00
C TYR A 272 -3.47 -13.74 17.78
N ALA A 273 -3.72 -15.04 17.91
CA ALA A 273 -3.47 -15.99 16.83
C ALA A 273 -4.41 -15.75 15.63
N HIS A 274 -5.67 -15.40 15.88
CA HIS A 274 -6.63 -15.03 14.83
C HIS A 274 -6.23 -13.72 14.16
N ASP A 275 -5.98 -12.67 14.94
CA ASP A 275 -5.53 -11.38 14.41
C ASP A 275 -4.25 -11.51 13.60
N TYR A 276 -3.32 -12.37 14.04
CA TYR A 276 -2.09 -12.68 13.32
C TYR A 276 -2.38 -13.30 11.96
N LEU A 277 -3.25 -14.31 11.91
CA LEU A 277 -3.64 -14.97 10.67
C LEU A 277 -4.24 -13.95 9.69
N ASP A 278 -5.24 -13.20 10.14
CA ASP A 278 -5.89 -12.18 9.31
C ASP A 278 -4.91 -11.10 8.85
N ALA A 279 -3.95 -10.72 9.70
CA ALA A 279 -2.91 -9.73 9.39
C ALA A 279 -1.90 -10.22 8.34
N ILE A 280 -1.67 -11.52 8.17
CA ILE A 280 -0.70 -12.04 7.19
C ILE A 280 -1.33 -12.60 5.91
N LEU A 281 -2.62 -12.93 5.93
CA LEU A 281 -3.33 -13.37 4.72
C LEU A 281 -3.31 -12.29 3.65
N THR A 282 -3.23 -12.68 2.38
CA THR A 282 -3.21 -11.72 1.27
C THR A 282 -4.49 -10.89 1.27
N LYS A 283 -4.33 -9.57 1.22
CA LYS A 283 -5.44 -8.63 1.03
C LYS A 283 -5.66 -8.34 -0.45
N PRO A 284 -6.88 -7.98 -0.87
CA PRO A 284 -7.14 -7.51 -2.23
C PRO A 284 -6.25 -6.31 -2.60
N ALA A 285 -5.90 -6.18 -3.87
CA ALA A 285 -5.16 -5.01 -4.34
C ALA A 285 -6.03 -3.74 -4.25
N THR A 286 -5.41 -2.57 -4.08
CA THR A 286 -6.12 -1.29 -4.00
C THR A 286 -7.03 -1.04 -5.21
N GLU A 287 -6.58 -1.42 -6.40
CA GLU A 287 -7.33 -1.28 -7.66
C GLU A 287 -8.58 -2.18 -7.69
N ASP A 288 -8.48 -3.41 -7.15
CA ASP A 288 -9.61 -4.33 -7.07
C ASP A 288 -10.67 -3.83 -6.08
N ILE A 289 -10.24 -3.27 -4.95
CA ILE A 289 -11.14 -2.65 -3.97
C ILE A 289 -11.85 -1.46 -4.61
N ILE A 290 -11.11 -0.57 -5.29
CA ILE A 290 -11.71 0.58 -5.98
C ILE A 290 -12.72 0.11 -7.03
N ALA A 291 -12.37 -0.86 -7.86
CA ALA A 291 -13.25 -1.38 -8.90
C ALA A 291 -14.48 -2.10 -8.31
N TYR A 292 -14.34 -2.77 -7.17
CA TYR A 292 -15.46 -3.38 -6.46
C TYR A 292 -16.38 -2.31 -5.87
N GLU A 293 -15.83 -1.34 -5.14
CA GLU A 293 -16.58 -0.25 -4.51
C GLU A 293 -17.31 0.59 -5.55
N LEU A 294 -16.69 0.95 -6.68
CA LEU A 294 -17.37 1.64 -7.78
C LEU A 294 -18.60 0.88 -8.28
N ARG A 295 -18.58 -0.46 -8.31
CA ARG A 295 -19.72 -1.28 -8.75
C ARG A 295 -20.85 -1.32 -7.73
N GLN A 296 -20.53 -1.19 -6.44
CA GLN A 296 -21.52 -1.18 -5.35
C GLN A 296 -22.10 0.23 -5.15
N ASP A 297 -21.23 1.23 -5.01
CA ASP A 297 -21.54 2.62 -4.75
C ASP A 297 -20.53 3.55 -5.48
N PRO A 298 -20.93 4.12 -6.63
CA PRO A 298 -20.09 5.07 -7.38
C PRO A 298 -19.68 6.34 -6.61
N SER A 299 -20.30 6.65 -5.47
CA SER A 299 -19.88 7.77 -4.61
C SER A 299 -18.66 7.44 -3.74
N LEU A 300 -18.26 6.17 -3.70
CA LEU A 300 -17.12 5.66 -2.95
C LEU A 300 -17.20 6.07 -1.47
N SER A 301 -18.37 5.89 -0.85
CA SER A 301 -18.59 6.25 0.55
C SER A 301 -17.79 5.37 1.52
N ARG A 302 -17.60 4.09 1.17
CA ARG A 302 -16.92 3.08 1.99
C ARG A 302 -15.45 2.84 1.64
N LEU A 303 -14.96 3.46 0.57
CA LEU A 303 -13.61 3.19 0.06
C LEU A 303 -12.53 3.42 1.13
N GLY A 304 -12.65 4.47 1.93
CA GLY A 304 -11.68 4.76 3.00
C GLY A 304 -11.54 3.62 4.02
N ASP A 305 -12.67 3.07 4.47
CA ASP A 305 -12.71 1.96 5.43
C ASP A 305 -12.06 0.69 4.85
N GLU A 306 -12.36 0.36 3.59
CA GLU A 306 -11.78 -0.81 2.93
C GLU A 306 -10.28 -0.63 2.66
N LEU A 307 -9.84 0.57 2.30
CA LEU A 307 -8.42 0.91 2.15
C LEU A 307 -7.66 0.80 3.48
N SER A 308 -8.25 1.24 4.59
CA SER A 308 -7.64 1.08 5.92
C SER A 308 -7.43 -0.38 6.31
N LYS A 309 -8.38 -1.27 6.01
CA LYS A 309 -8.26 -2.72 6.32
C LYS A 309 -7.06 -3.39 5.65
N ILE A 310 -6.61 -2.86 4.51
CA ILE A 310 -5.44 -3.38 3.81
C ILE A 310 -4.15 -2.60 4.10
N GLY A 311 -4.19 -1.67 5.06
CA GLY A 311 -3.03 -0.93 5.54
C GLY A 311 -2.73 0.38 4.80
N VAL A 312 -3.64 0.89 3.96
CA VAL A 312 -3.45 2.21 3.34
C VAL A 312 -3.70 3.30 4.37
N HIS A 313 -2.68 4.14 4.58
CA HIS A 313 -2.74 5.26 5.51
C HIS A 313 -3.81 6.28 5.09
N ASN A 314 -4.57 6.81 6.06
CA ASN A 314 -5.73 7.68 5.83
C ASN A 314 -5.42 8.93 4.98
N ASN A 315 -4.21 9.48 5.09
CA ASN A 315 -3.74 10.61 4.25
C ASN A 315 -3.82 10.34 2.73
N TYR A 316 -3.82 9.08 2.29
CA TYR A 316 -3.90 8.71 0.88
C TYR A 316 -5.30 8.33 0.42
N HIS A 317 -6.30 8.29 1.30
CA HIS A 317 -7.68 7.94 0.94
C HIS A 317 -8.26 8.91 -0.09
N GLY A 318 -8.01 10.22 0.08
CA GLY A 318 -8.43 11.24 -0.88
C GLY A 318 -7.81 11.03 -2.25
N LEU A 319 -6.51 10.70 -2.30
CA LEU A 319 -5.78 10.40 -3.54
C LEU A 319 -6.41 9.21 -4.28
N TYR A 320 -6.65 8.09 -3.59
CA TYR A 320 -7.25 6.91 -4.23
C TYR A 320 -8.70 7.17 -4.68
N LYS A 321 -9.46 7.96 -3.91
CA LYS A 321 -10.82 8.37 -4.30
C LYS A 321 -10.80 9.25 -5.56
N GLU A 322 -9.84 10.14 -5.70
CA GLU A 322 -9.69 10.97 -6.90
C GLU A 322 -9.28 10.11 -8.11
N LEU A 323 -8.29 9.21 -7.95
CA LEU A 323 -7.83 8.31 -9.02
C LEU A 323 -8.88 7.30 -9.47
N ALA A 324 -9.84 6.95 -8.62
CA ALA A 324 -10.95 6.08 -8.97
C ALA A 324 -11.83 6.66 -10.08
N TYR A 325 -11.91 8.00 -10.18
CA TYR A 325 -12.67 8.66 -11.23
C TYR A 325 -11.81 8.84 -12.48
N GLN A 326 -12.10 8.02 -13.49
CA GLN A 326 -11.35 8.01 -14.73
C GLN A 326 -11.65 9.25 -15.57
N ILE A 327 -10.61 9.77 -16.22
CA ILE A 327 -10.73 10.77 -17.27
C ILE A 327 -10.74 10.02 -18.61
N PRO A 328 -11.68 10.33 -19.52
CA PRO A 328 -11.70 9.76 -20.87
C PRO A 328 -10.35 9.88 -21.60
N PRO A 329 -9.98 8.92 -22.46
CA PRO A 329 -8.81 9.04 -23.32
C PRO A 329 -8.85 10.30 -24.18
N VAL A 330 -7.68 10.86 -24.50
CA VAL A 330 -7.56 12.10 -25.28
C VAL A 330 -8.30 12.02 -26.63
N ALA A 331 -8.29 10.87 -27.30
CA ALA A 331 -9.00 10.67 -28.56
C ALA A 331 -10.54 10.84 -28.42
N ASP A 332 -11.10 10.37 -27.31
CA ASP A 332 -12.52 10.51 -27.01
C ASP A 332 -12.84 11.97 -26.67
N ILE A 333 -11.97 12.64 -25.91
CA ILE A 333 -12.09 14.08 -25.61
C ILE A 333 -12.05 14.90 -26.90
N ILE A 334 -11.17 14.58 -27.86
CA ILE A 334 -11.13 15.23 -29.18
C ILE A 334 -12.45 15.00 -29.91
N THR A 335 -12.96 13.77 -29.92
CA THR A 335 -14.25 13.44 -30.55
C THR A 335 -15.39 14.25 -29.92
N MET A 336 -15.45 14.34 -28.59
CA MET A 336 -16.43 15.16 -27.86
C MET A 336 -16.31 16.65 -28.21
N ALA A 337 -15.08 17.17 -28.31
CA ALA A 337 -14.82 18.57 -28.68
C ALA A 337 -15.29 18.88 -30.10
N VAL A 338 -14.96 18.03 -31.06
CA VAL A 338 -15.38 18.20 -32.47
C VAL A 338 -16.89 18.04 -32.61
N ARG A 339 -17.49 17.12 -31.86
CA ARG A 339 -18.94 16.91 -31.84
C ARG A 339 -19.69 17.95 -31.00
N GLU A 340 -19.05 19.03 -30.56
CA GLU A 340 -19.69 20.12 -29.82
C GLU A 340 -20.33 19.71 -28.47
N ALA A 341 -19.93 18.57 -27.91
CA ALA A 341 -20.40 18.08 -26.61
C ALA A 341 -19.91 18.93 -25.41
N PHE A 342 -18.98 19.86 -25.66
CA PHE A 342 -18.55 20.88 -24.68
C PHE A 342 -19.19 22.26 -24.92
N THR A 343 -20.06 22.40 -25.93
CA THR A 343 -20.71 23.67 -26.27
C THR A 343 -22.23 23.54 -26.00
N PRO A 344 -22.71 23.89 -24.79
CA PRO A 344 -24.08 23.58 -24.36
C PRO A 344 -25.18 24.08 -25.32
N ASP A 345 -25.03 25.29 -25.85
CA ASP A 345 -26.02 25.87 -26.77
C ASP A 345 -26.12 25.08 -28.10
N ILE A 346 -24.99 24.59 -28.62
CA ILE A 346 -24.96 23.80 -29.86
C ILE A 346 -25.47 22.38 -29.58
N ALA A 347 -25.04 21.77 -28.49
CA ALA A 347 -25.49 20.45 -28.10
C ALA A 347 -27.00 20.40 -27.83
N ALA A 348 -27.55 21.45 -27.19
CA ALA A 348 -28.99 21.61 -27.01
C ALA A 348 -29.71 21.80 -28.35
N ARG A 349 -29.17 22.63 -29.26
CA ARG A 349 -29.72 22.83 -30.60
C ARG A 349 -29.78 21.53 -31.41
N PHE A 350 -28.76 20.68 -31.28
CA PHE A 350 -28.68 19.38 -31.96
C PHE A 350 -29.42 18.25 -31.24
N GLY A 351 -29.95 18.50 -30.05
CA GLY A 351 -30.59 17.46 -29.24
C GLY A 351 -29.63 16.36 -28.81
N GLN A 352 -28.33 16.64 -28.69
CA GLN A 352 -27.31 15.60 -28.49
C GLN A 352 -27.44 14.84 -27.17
N TYR A 353 -28.02 15.45 -26.15
CA TYR A 353 -28.29 14.81 -24.85
C TYR A 353 -29.67 14.14 -24.79
N GLN A 354 -30.47 14.18 -25.86
CA GLN A 354 -31.77 13.50 -25.90
C GLN A 354 -31.60 11.99 -25.84
N ASP A 355 -32.64 11.31 -25.35
CA ASP A 355 -32.72 9.84 -25.24
C ASP A 355 -31.62 9.19 -24.39
N LEU A 356 -30.91 9.95 -23.54
CA LEU A 356 -29.92 9.41 -22.60
C LEU A 356 -30.60 8.49 -21.57
N PRO A 357 -30.32 7.17 -21.59
CA PRO A 357 -30.91 6.25 -20.62
C PRO A 357 -30.28 6.46 -19.24
N SER A 358 -31.10 6.46 -18.18
CA SER A 358 -30.60 6.53 -16.79
C SER A 358 -29.64 5.39 -16.46
N GLU A 359 -29.90 4.20 -17.01
CA GLU A 359 -29.13 2.99 -16.85
C GLU A 359 -27.72 3.13 -17.45
N PHE A 360 -27.58 3.87 -18.56
CA PHE A 360 -26.27 4.16 -19.13
C PHE A 360 -25.43 4.97 -18.14
N VAL A 361 -26.01 6.02 -17.53
CA VAL A 361 -25.33 6.83 -16.52
C VAL A 361 -24.93 5.98 -15.30
N GLU A 362 -25.81 5.07 -14.86
CA GLU A 362 -25.52 4.14 -13.76
C GLU A 362 -24.31 3.26 -14.08
N TRP A 363 -24.31 2.56 -15.22
CA TRP A 363 -23.24 1.63 -15.59
C TRP A 363 -21.91 2.32 -15.85
N VAL A 364 -21.94 3.51 -16.44
CA VAL A 364 -20.76 4.36 -16.66
C VAL A 364 -20.21 4.88 -15.33
N GLY A 365 -21.09 5.26 -14.39
CA GLY A 365 -20.71 5.59 -13.02
C GLY A 365 -19.98 4.46 -12.31
N LYS A 366 -20.47 3.22 -12.46
CA LYS A 366 -19.82 2.00 -11.93
C LYS A 366 -18.47 1.66 -12.57
N LYS A 367 -18.07 2.39 -13.62
CA LYS A 367 -16.74 2.34 -14.26
C LYS A 367 -15.84 3.51 -13.84
N GLY A 368 -16.31 4.38 -12.95
CA GLY A 368 -15.54 5.54 -12.48
C GLY A 368 -15.66 6.76 -13.38
N LEU A 369 -16.60 6.79 -14.34
CA LEU A 369 -16.85 7.99 -15.14
C LEU A 369 -17.96 8.82 -14.48
N SER A 370 -17.74 10.12 -14.37
CA SER A 370 -18.74 11.03 -13.81
C SER A 370 -19.99 11.10 -14.70
N LYS A 371 -21.11 11.57 -14.12
CA LYS A 371 -22.35 11.84 -14.87
C LYS A 371 -22.09 12.75 -16.07
N GLU A 372 -21.27 13.78 -15.89
CA GLU A 372 -20.95 14.70 -16.98
C GLU A 372 -20.16 14.01 -18.11
N TRP A 373 -19.26 13.08 -17.79
CA TRP A 373 -18.56 12.30 -18.81
C TRP A 373 -19.51 11.35 -19.53
N ALA A 374 -20.45 10.73 -18.83
CA ALA A 374 -21.50 9.92 -19.44
C ALA A 374 -22.33 10.74 -20.44
N GLU A 375 -22.78 11.93 -20.03
CA GLU A 375 -23.54 12.85 -20.90
C GLU A 375 -22.75 13.25 -22.15
N ARG A 376 -21.43 13.50 -22.04
CA ARG A 376 -20.59 13.89 -23.18
C ARG A 376 -20.30 12.72 -24.13
N TYR A 377 -20.08 11.52 -23.60
CA TYR A 377 -19.99 10.31 -24.42
C TYR A 377 -21.28 10.11 -25.22
N TRP A 378 -22.42 10.29 -24.57
CA TRP A 378 -23.71 10.25 -25.23
C TRP A 378 -23.83 11.36 -26.28
N ALA A 379 -23.49 12.60 -25.98
CA ALA A 379 -23.57 13.66 -26.99
C ALA A 379 -22.69 13.43 -28.23
N ALA A 380 -21.56 12.72 -28.08
CA ALA A 380 -20.63 12.44 -29.16
C ALA A 380 -20.94 11.16 -29.96
N HIS A 381 -21.83 10.27 -29.48
CA HIS A 381 -22.02 8.93 -30.08
C HIS A 381 -22.81 8.94 -31.40
N TRP A 382 -23.56 10.01 -31.68
CA TRP A 382 -24.49 10.07 -32.82
C TRP A 382 -23.78 9.94 -34.17
N SER A 383 -24.45 9.29 -35.14
CA SER A 383 -24.04 9.35 -36.55
C SER A 383 -24.65 10.57 -37.21
N LEU A 384 -23.82 11.51 -37.65
CA LEU A 384 -24.29 12.75 -38.27
C LEU A 384 -24.58 12.56 -39.77
N PRO A 385 -25.46 13.39 -40.37
CA PRO A 385 -25.69 13.41 -41.80
C PRO A 385 -24.40 13.62 -42.59
N SER A 386 -24.27 13.01 -43.77
CA SER A 386 -23.13 13.24 -44.66
C SER A 386 -23.16 14.65 -45.29
N PRO A 387 -22.03 15.16 -45.81
CA PRO A 387 -22.02 16.43 -46.54
C PRO A 387 -23.03 16.48 -47.69
N GLN A 388 -23.24 15.38 -48.40
CA GLN A 388 -24.22 15.30 -49.49
C GLN A 388 -25.65 15.42 -48.97
N GLN A 389 -25.98 14.80 -47.83
CA GLN A 389 -27.28 14.98 -47.18
C GLN A 389 -27.44 16.44 -46.71
N GLY A 390 -26.38 17.05 -46.19
CA GLY A 390 -26.32 18.48 -45.86
C GLY A 390 -26.66 19.37 -47.07
N PHE A 391 -26.06 19.10 -48.23
CA PHE A 391 -26.35 19.81 -49.48
C PHE A 391 -27.78 19.59 -49.96
N GLU A 392 -28.31 18.37 -49.87
CA GLU A 392 -29.71 18.13 -50.21
C GLU A 392 -30.68 18.91 -49.32
N MET A 393 -30.41 18.98 -48.02
CA MET A 393 -31.21 19.80 -47.10
C MET A 393 -31.12 21.29 -47.42
N LEU A 394 -29.92 21.78 -47.76
CA LEU A 394 -29.69 23.16 -48.22
C LEU A 394 -30.49 23.48 -49.49
N HIS A 395 -30.40 22.63 -50.52
CA HIS A 395 -31.10 22.83 -51.79
C HIS A 395 -32.62 22.78 -51.66
N ARG A 396 -33.14 22.03 -50.67
CA ARG A 396 -34.57 21.95 -50.36
C ARG A 396 -35.04 23.09 -49.45
N GLY A 397 -34.15 23.99 -49.01
CA GLY A 397 -34.46 25.09 -48.10
C GLY A 397 -34.82 24.64 -46.69
N VAL A 398 -34.43 23.43 -46.30
CA VAL A 398 -34.68 22.88 -44.96
C VAL A 398 -33.71 23.47 -43.94
N ILE A 399 -32.48 23.77 -44.38
CA ILE A 399 -31.41 24.37 -43.55
C ILE A 399 -30.69 25.48 -44.33
N GLY A 400 -29.99 26.37 -43.62
CA GLY A 400 -29.16 27.43 -44.21
C GLY A 400 -27.69 27.02 -44.41
N GLU A 401 -26.90 27.91 -45.02
CA GLU A 401 -25.44 27.69 -45.20
C GLU A 401 -24.71 27.57 -43.86
N ASP A 402 -25.10 28.35 -42.85
CA ASP A 402 -24.53 28.29 -41.50
C ASP A 402 -24.71 26.90 -40.85
N ASP A 403 -25.84 26.25 -41.14
CA ASP A 403 -26.15 24.91 -40.63
C ASP A 403 -25.30 23.84 -41.33
N VAL A 404 -25.09 23.99 -42.64
CA VAL A 404 -24.18 23.12 -43.39
C VAL A 404 -22.75 23.29 -42.88
N ASN A 405 -22.31 24.52 -42.63
CA ASN A 405 -20.97 24.77 -42.08
C ASN A 405 -20.82 24.18 -40.66
N MET A 406 -21.85 24.29 -39.82
CA MET A 406 -21.88 23.66 -38.50
C MET A 406 -21.85 22.13 -38.60
N LEU A 407 -22.62 21.52 -39.52
CA LEU A 407 -22.57 20.08 -39.77
C LEU A 407 -21.17 19.64 -40.20
N MET A 408 -20.53 20.35 -41.13
CA MET A 408 -19.18 20.04 -41.58
C MET A 408 -18.14 20.18 -40.45
N ARG A 409 -18.32 21.15 -39.56
CA ARG A 409 -17.51 21.28 -38.34
C ARG A 409 -17.66 20.05 -37.45
N ALA A 410 -18.88 19.63 -37.17
CA ALA A 410 -19.16 18.46 -36.34
C ALA A 410 -18.74 17.12 -36.98
N LEU A 411 -18.61 17.08 -38.31
CA LEU A 411 -18.05 15.95 -39.06
C LEU A 411 -16.51 15.90 -39.06
N ASP A 412 -15.84 16.79 -38.33
CA ASP A 412 -14.37 16.94 -38.32
C ASP A 412 -13.76 17.34 -39.67
N ILE A 413 -14.52 18.03 -40.53
CA ILE A 413 -13.97 18.54 -41.78
C ILE A 413 -13.12 19.77 -41.46
N MET A 414 -11.87 19.78 -41.90
CA MET A 414 -10.96 20.89 -41.64
C MET A 414 -11.56 22.22 -42.12
N PRO A 415 -11.43 23.33 -41.35
CA PRO A 415 -12.01 24.63 -41.71
C PRO A 415 -11.72 25.08 -43.14
N TYR A 416 -10.50 24.83 -43.62
CA TYR A 416 -10.06 25.16 -44.98
C TYR A 416 -10.95 24.56 -46.11
N TRP A 417 -11.53 23.38 -45.88
CA TRP A 417 -12.33 22.67 -46.88
C TRP A 417 -13.82 23.01 -46.84
N ARG A 418 -14.35 23.56 -45.74
CA ARG A 418 -15.79 23.74 -45.54
C ARG A 418 -16.40 24.66 -46.59
N ASP A 419 -15.87 25.88 -46.73
CA ASP A 419 -16.35 26.86 -47.71
C ASP A 419 -16.20 26.35 -49.14
N LYS A 420 -15.13 25.61 -49.44
CA LYS A 420 -14.89 25.03 -50.77
C LYS A 420 -15.89 23.94 -51.10
N LEU A 421 -16.25 23.11 -50.12
CA LEU A 421 -17.28 22.08 -50.27
C LEU A 421 -18.66 22.72 -50.45
N ILE A 422 -18.98 23.79 -49.71
CA ILE A 422 -20.23 24.53 -49.86
C ILE A 422 -20.33 25.17 -51.25
N GLN A 423 -19.26 25.75 -51.78
CA GLN A 423 -19.24 26.36 -53.13
C GLN A 423 -19.57 25.37 -54.26
N ILE A 424 -19.27 24.07 -54.07
CA ILE A 424 -19.58 23.02 -55.04
C ILE A 424 -20.89 22.27 -54.75
N ALA A 425 -21.68 22.74 -53.77
CA ALA A 425 -22.97 22.13 -53.46
C ALA A 425 -23.94 22.26 -54.65
N TYR A 426 -23.95 23.42 -55.30
CA TYR A 426 -24.85 23.72 -56.40
C TYR A 426 -24.41 23.09 -57.72
N ARG A 427 -25.39 22.68 -58.53
CA ARG A 427 -25.13 22.11 -59.85
C ARG A 427 -24.67 23.20 -60.83
N PRO A 428 -23.60 22.98 -61.59
CA PRO A 428 -23.28 23.85 -62.72
C PRO A 428 -24.36 23.75 -63.80
N PHE A 429 -24.47 24.77 -64.65
CA PHE A 429 -25.42 24.74 -65.77
C PHE A 429 -25.19 23.52 -66.65
N SER A 430 -26.28 22.89 -67.11
CA SER A 430 -26.15 21.75 -68.02
C SER A 430 -25.68 22.22 -69.40
N ARG A 431 -25.00 21.34 -70.15
CA ARG A 431 -24.60 21.62 -71.54
C ARG A 431 -25.79 21.99 -72.44
N VAL A 432 -26.99 21.52 -72.11
CA VAL A 432 -28.21 21.84 -72.85
C VAL A 432 -28.66 23.26 -72.52
N ASP A 433 -28.68 23.61 -71.24
CA ASP A 433 -29.12 24.94 -70.79
C ASP A 433 -28.13 26.01 -71.22
N VAL A 434 -26.82 25.76 -71.16
CA VAL A 434 -25.80 26.66 -71.70
C VAL A 434 -26.07 27.01 -73.17
N ARG A 435 -26.41 26.03 -74.01
CA ARG A 435 -26.75 26.28 -75.42
C ARG A 435 -28.04 27.10 -75.57
N ARG A 436 -29.07 26.80 -74.79
CA ARG A 436 -30.35 27.54 -74.80
C ARG A 436 -30.18 28.97 -74.34
N MET A 437 -29.43 29.18 -73.24
CA MET A 437 -29.12 30.49 -72.69
C MET A 437 -28.35 31.35 -73.70
N TYR A 438 -27.39 30.77 -74.42
CA TYR A 438 -26.68 31.49 -75.47
C TYR A 438 -27.59 31.86 -76.65
N ALA A 439 -28.41 30.92 -77.14
CA ALA A 439 -29.36 31.19 -78.22
C ALA A 439 -30.40 32.27 -77.87
N LEU A 440 -30.76 32.39 -76.58
CA LEU A 440 -31.67 33.41 -76.06
C LEU A 440 -30.96 34.72 -75.67
N GLY A 441 -29.63 34.82 -75.84
CA GLY A 441 -28.84 36.00 -75.47
C GLY A 441 -28.69 36.24 -73.96
N VAL A 442 -28.97 35.22 -73.12
CA VAL A 442 -28.81 35.31 -71.65
C VAL A 442 -27.34 35.26 -71.23
N ILE A 443 -26.52 34.52 -71.97
CA ILE A 443 -25.07 34.44 -71.76
C ILE A 443 -24.34 34.76 -73.05
N ASP A 444 -23.15 35.32 -72.93
CA ASP A 444 -22.24 35.60 -74.03
C ASP A 444 -21.21 34.47 -74.22
N THR A 445 -20.29 34.66 -75.16
CA THR A 445 -19.23 33.69 -75.47
C THR A 445 -18.34 33.36 -74.26
N SER A 446 -18.06 34.37 -73.42
CA SER A 446 -17.26 34.18 -72.20
C SER A 446 -18.01 33.35 -71.15
N GLY A 447 -19.32 33.60 -71.02
CA GLY A 447 -20.23 32.83 -70.17
C GLY A 447 -20.35 31.37 -70.58
N ILE A 448 -20.38 31.05 -71.88
CA ILE A 448 -20.35 29.65 -72.36
C ILE A 448 -19.08 28.95 -71.88
N ARG A 449 -17.92 29.57 -72.10
CA ARG A 449 -16.62 28.99 -71.76
C ARG A 449 -16.52 28.73 -70.26
N LYS A 450 -16.95 29.69 -69.44
CA LYS A 450 -17.00 29.53 -67.98
C LYS A 450 -17.91 28.36 -67.58
N ALA A 451 -19.12 28.30 -68.11
CA ALA A 451 -20.06 27.23 -67.76
C ALA A 451 -19.52 25.83 -68.11
N TYR A 452 -18.82 25.66 -69.23
CA TYR A 452 -18.16 24.38 -69.53
C TYR A 452 -17.00 24.06 -68.57
N ARG A 453 -16.23 25.05 -68.13
CA ARG A 453 -15.21 24.84 -67.07
C ARG A 453 -15.84 24.44 -65.74
N ASP A 454 -16.95 25.07 -65.36
CA ASP A 454 -17.68 24.76 -64.12
C ASP A 454 -18.22 23.31 -64.10
N ILE A 455 -18.50 22.71 -65.26
CA ILE A 455 -18.87 21.28 -65.40
C ILE A 455 -17.65 20.35 -65.23
N GLY A 456 -16.42 20.87 -65.39
CA GLY A 456 -15.17 20.11 -65.27
C GLY A 456 -14.42 19.90 -66.60
N TYR A 457 -14.79 20.57 -67.68
CA TYR A 457 -13.95 20.55 -68.89
C TYR A 457 -12.64 21.32 -68.68
N ASN A 458 -11.52 20.74 -69.10
CA ASN A 458 -10.24 21.46 -69.17
C ASN A 458 -10.31 22.63 -70.16
N GLU A 459 -9.30 23.50 -70.15
CA GLU A 459 -9.30 24.74 -70.95
C GLU A 459 -9.54 24.49 -72.44
N TYR A 460 -8.82 23.52 -73.00
CA TYR A 460 -8.90 23.16 -74.41
C TYR A 460 -10.30 22.66 -74.81
N ASN A 461 -10.87 21.74 -74.02
CA ASN A 461 -12.19 21.18 -74.29
C ASN A 461 -13.29 22.23 -74.11
N ALA A 462 -13.17 23.12 -73.13
CA ALA A 462 -14.10 24.23 -72.95
C ALA A 462 -14.11 25.16 -74.17
N ASP A 463 -12.94 25.43 -74.77
CA ASP A 463 -12.83 26.25 -75.99
C ASP A 463 -13.46 25.57 -77.22
N LEU A 464 -13.24 24.26 -77.39
CA LEU A 464 -13.91 23.49 -78.44
C LEU A 464 -15.43 23.45 -78.26
N MET A 465 -15.91 23.22 -77.04
CA MET A 465 -17.33 23.20 -76.73
C MET A 465 -17.99 24.57 -76.91
N THR A 466 -17.24 25.65 -76.68
CA THR A 466 -17.68 27.02 -76.95
C THR A 466 -17.87 27.24 -78.45
N LYS A 467 -16.85 26.92 -79.27
CA LYS A 467 -16.94 26.98 -80.75
C LYS A 467 -18.10 26.14 -81.28
N PHE A 468 -18.24 24.91 -80.76
CA PHE A 468 -19.34 24.02 -81.11
C PHE A 468 -20.69 24.64 -80.79
N THR A 469 -20.87 25.22 -79.60
CA THR A 469 -22.12 25.85 -79.18
C THR A 469 -22.52 27.01 -80.07
N ILE A 470 -21.57 27.88 -80.43
CA ILE A 470 -21.80 29.00 -81.34
C ILE A 470 -22.22 28.49 -82.72
N ALA A 471 -21.42 27.60 -83.32
CA ALA A 471 -21.68 27.07 -84.64
C ALA A 471 -23.01 26.30 -84.70
N TYR A 472 -23.31 25.52 -83.65
CA TYR A 472 -24.56 24.79 -83.53
C TYR A 472 -25.77 25.71 -83.46
N THR A 473 -25.69 26.79 -82.68
CA THR A 473 -26.75 27.79 -82.53
C THR A 473 -26.99 28.54 -83.84
N GLN A 474 -25.93 29.04 -84.49
CA GLN A 474 -26.00 29.68 -85.80
C GLN A 474 -26.59 28.76 -86.86
N ARG A 475 -26.26 27.46 -86.84
CA ARG A 475 -26.83 26.48 -87.76
C ARG A 475 -28.32 26.26 -87.52
N ILE A 476 -28.77 26.29 -86.26
CA ILE A 476 -30.20 26.22 -85.92
C ILE A 476 -30.93 27.46 -86.42
N GLU A 477 -30.39 28.66 -86.17
CA GLU A 477 -30.99 29.92 -86.63
C GLU A 477 -31.07 29.98 -88.15
N LEU A 478 -30.00 29.58 -88.84
CA LEU A 478 -29.98 29.50 -90.30
C LEU A 478 -31.05 28.52 -90.80
N ARG A 479 -31.15 27.32 -90.20
CA ARG A 479 -32.19 26.34 -90.57
C ARG A 479 -33.59 26.87 -90.31
N ALA A 480 -33.80 27.64 -89.24
CA ALA A 480 -35.08 28.27 -88.95
C ALA A 480 -35.42 29.33 -90.00
N LYS A 481 -34.45 30.14 -90.44
CA LYS A 481 -34.60 31.08 -91.56
C LYS A 481 -34.89 30.36 -92.88
N GLU A 482 -34.09 29.36 -93.26
CA GLU A 482 -34.31 28.54 -94.46
C GLU A 482 -35.67 27.82 -94.43
N ALA A 483 -36.14 27.40 -93.26
CA ALA A 483 -37.47 26.80 -93.11
C ALA A 483 -38.59 27.83 -93.27
N LYS A 484 -38.40 29.05 -92.75
CA LYS A 484 -39.33 30.18 -92.93
C LYS A 484 -39.39 30.61 -94.40
N GLU A 485 -38.24 30.82 -95.04
CA GLU A 485 -38.11 31.14 -96.46
C GLU A 485 -38.75 30.07 -97.34
N ARG A 486 -38.45 28.78 -97.10
CA ARG A 486 -39.15 27.68 -97.81
C ARG A 486 -40.66 27.65 -97.55
N GLY A 487 -41.11 28.07 -96.38
CA GLY A 487 -42.53 28.22 -96.07
C GLY A 487 -43.16 29.35 -96.88
N GLU A 488 -42.51 30.51 -96.92
CA GLU A 488 -42.92 31.69 -97.70
C GLU A 488 -42.88 31.42 -99.20
N GLU A 489 -41.85 30.74 -99.72
CA GLU A 489 -41.75 30.29 -101.11
C GLU A 489 -42.88 29.33 -101.47
N LYS A 490 -43.16 28.33 -100.62
CA LYS A 490 -44.30 27.42 -100.85
C LYS A 490 -45.64 28.16 -100.81
N GLU A 491 -45.78 29.17 -99.96
CA GLU A 491 -46.97 30.02 -99.91
C GLU A 491 -47.09 30.87 -101.18
N GLN A 492 -46.00 31.45 -101.68
CA GLN A 492 -45.98 32.20 -102.94
C GLN A 492 -46.23 31.31 -104.16
N GLU A 493 -45.63 30.12 -104.21
CA GLU A 493 -45.85 29.13 -105.26
C GLU A 493 -47.31 28.66 -105.26
N ALA A 494 -47.91 28.46 -104.08
CA ALA A 494 -49.34 28.18 -103.94
C ALA A 494 -50.22 29.34 -104.45
N LYS A 495 -49.86 30.59 -104.14
CA LYS A 495 -50.56 31.80 -104.66
C LYS A 495 -50.43 31.92 -106.17
N GLN A 496 -49.24 31.70 -106.74
CA GLN A 496 -49.01 31.74 -108.19
C GLN A 496 -49.75 30.61 -108.91
N LYS A 497 -49.73 29.38 -108.37
CA LYS A 497 -50.54 28.27 -108.91
C LYS A 497 -52.03 28.57 -108.84
N ALA A 498 -52.51 29.25 -107.79
CA ALA A 498 -53.90 29.69 -107.70
C ALA A 498 -54.24 30.73 -108.80
N VAL A 499 -53.40 31.74 -109.01
CA VAL A 499 -53.57 32.75 -110.07
C VAL A 499 -53.49 32.15 -111.48
N GLN A 500 -52.55 31.22 -111.71
CA GLN A 500 -52.42 30.50 -112.98
C GLN A 500 -53.67 29.66 -113.26
N LYS A 501 -54.18 28.94 -112.25
CA LYS A 501 -55.40 28.14 -112.34
C LYS A 501 -56.64 29.01 -112.59
N GLU A 502 -56.68 30.21 -112.00
CA GLU A 502 -57.73 31.20 -112.24
C GLU A 502 -57.65 31.79 -113.67
N ARG A 503 -56.44 32.02 -114.18
CA ARG A 503 -56.20 32.49 -115.55
C ARG A 503 -56.56 31.42 -116.60
N GLU A 504 -56.18 30.16 -116.38
CA GLU A 504 -56.58 29.02 -117.22
C GLU A 504 -58.09 28.80 -117.24
N ALA A 505 -58.76 28.98 -116.09
CA ALA A 505 -60.22 28.96 -116.00
C ALA A 505 -60.87 30.11 -116.80
N ARG A 506 -60.24 31.29 -116.82
CA ARG A 506 -60.69 32.47 -117.59
C ARG A 506 -60.49 32.30 -119.10
N GLU A 507 -59.40 31.68 -119.53
CA GLU A 507 -59.11 31.39 -120.95
C GLU A 507 -60.05 30.32 -121.52
N LYS A 508 -60.35 29.26 -120.75
CA LYS A 508 -61.35 28.26 -121.14
C LYS A 508 -62.78 28.80 -121.24
N ALA A 509 -63.08 29.92 -120.59
CA ALA A 509 -64.41 30.54 -120.61
C ALA A 509 -64.69 31.41 -121.86
N LEU A 510 -63.69 31.70 -122.70
CA LEU A 510 -63.83 32.61 -123.85
C LEU A 510 -64.20 31.94 -125.19
N ILE A 511 -64.42 30.63 -125.22
CA ILE A 511 -64.85 29.90 -126.43
C ILE A 511 -66.31 29.45 -126.24
N PRO A 512 -67.31 30.20 -126.73
CA PRO A 512 -68.69 29.73 -126.72
C PRO A 512 -68.86 28.63 -127.78
N LYS A 513 -68.98 27.37 -127.36
CA LYS A 513 -69.52 26.31 -128.23
C LYS A 513 -71.05 26.45 -128.24
N VAL A 514 -71.61 26.98 -129.32
CA VAL A 514 -73.06 27.10 -129.53
C VAL A 514 -73.46 26.07 -130.58
N SER A 515 -74.56 25.35 -130.36
CA SER A 515 -75.09 24.40 -131.35
C SER A 515 -75.46 25.09 -132.67
N GLU A 516 -75.09 24.47 -133.79
CA GLU A 516 -75.34 25.01 -135.14
C GLU A 516 -76.74 24.66 -135.65
N TRP A 517 -77.38 23.63 -135.08
CA TRP A 517 -78.66 23.09 -135.56
C TRP A 517 -79.65 22.84 -134.42
N THR A 518 -80.93 23.06 -134.68
CA THR A 518 -81.99 22.69 -133.73
C THR A 518 -82.12 21.17 -133.59
N THR A 519 -82.72 20.69 -132.50
CA THR A 519 -82.93 19.24 -132.25
C THR A 519 -83.58 18.53 -133.44
N ALA A 520 -84.57 19.17 -134.06
CA ALA A 520 -85.27 18.63 -135.23
C ALA A 520 -84.38 18.56 -136.48
N GLN A 521 -83.51 19.56 -136.69
CA GLN A 521 -82.55 19.57 -137.79
C GLN A 521 -81.48 18.50 -137.59
N THR A 522 -80.92 18.37 -136.38
CA THR A 522 -79.92 17.33 -136.05
C THR A 522 -80.48 15.93 -136.25
N LEU A 523 -81.70 15.66 -135.77
CA LEU A 523 -82.40 14.39 -136.02
C LEU A 523 -82.61 14.15 -137.53
N LYS A 524 -83.11 15.16 -138.25
CA LYS A 524 -83.38 15.05 -139.69
C LYS A 524 -82.12 14.78 -140.49
N PHE A 525 -81.03 15.50 -140.23
CA PHE A 525 -79.76 15.31 -140.92
C PHE A 525 -79.14 13.95 -140.60
N PHE A 526 -79.25 13.47 -139.36
CA PHE A 526 -78.82 12.13 -138.99
C PHE A 526 -79.65 11.05 -139.71
N THR A 527 -80.98 11.20 -139.77
CA THR A 527 -81.87 10.25 -140.47
C THR A 527 -81.61 10.21 -141.98
N MET A 528 -81.31 11.36 -142.59
CA MET A 528 -80.93 11.47 -144.01
C MET A 528 -79.47 11.05 -144.28
N LYS A 529 -78.73 10.59 -143.25
CA LYS A 529 -77.29 10.24 -143.29
C LYS A 529 -76.37 11.38 -143.79
N LEU A 530 -76.77 12.63 -143.56
CA LEU A 530 -75.97 13.82 -143.90
C LEU A 530 -74.92 14.12 -142.83
N ILE A 531 -75.04 13.58 -141.62
CA ILE A 531 -74.08 13.71 -140.51
C ILE A 531 -73.84 12.37 -139.81
N SER A 532 -72.68 12.22 -139.16
CA SER A 532 -72.34 11.02 -138.37
C SER A 532 -73.03 10.99 -137.02
N GLU A 533 -73.11 9.80 -136.39
CA GLU A 533 -73.67 9.65 -135.05
C GLU A 533 -72.89 10.49 -134.02
N GLU A 534 -71.56 10.46 -134.05
CA GLU A 534 -70.71 11.28 -133.17
C GLU A 534 -70.99 12.77 -133.32
N ARG A 535 -71.16 13.26 -134.56
CA ARG A 535 -71.49 14.68 -134.78
C ARG A 535 -72.90 15.03 -134.33
N ALA A 536 -73.86 14.12 -134.49
CA ALA A 536 -75.22 14.31 -133.97
C ALA A 536 -75.24 14.35 -132.43
N ARG A 537 -74.46 13.49 -131.77
CA ARG A 537 -74.28 13.48 -130.30
C ARG A 537 -73.68 14.79 -129.81
N GLU A 538 -72.62 15.27 -130.45
CA GLU A 538 -71.98 16.55 -130.09
C GLU A 538 -72.97 17.72 -130.21
N GLU A 539 -73.78 17.77 -131.27
CA GLU A 539 -74.81 18.81 -131.42
C GLU A 539 -75.92 18.72 -130.36
N PHE A 540 -76.34 17.52 -129.95
CA PHE A 540 -77.30 17.39 -128.86
C PHE A 540 -76.71 17.77 -127.49
N GLU A 541 -75.42 17.48 -127.24
CA GLU A 541 -74.73 17.97 -126.04
C GLU A 541 -74.66 19.50 -126.03
N LEU A 542 -74.38 20.11 -127.19
CA LEU A 542 -74.36 21.57 -127.35
C LEU A 542 -75.75 22.21 -127.24
N LEU A 543 -76.82 21.48 -127.54
CA LEU A 543 -78.22 21.89 -127.26
C LEU A 543 -78.63 21.66 -125.79
N GLY A 544 -77.76 21.09 -124.96
CA GLY A 544 -78.01 20.85 -123.54
C GLY A 544 -78.78 19.56 -123.23
N TYR A 545 -78.81 18.59 -124.13
CA TYR A 545 -79.36 17.27 -123.84
C TYR A 545 -78.36 16.45 -123.01
N ASN A 546 -78.87 15.72 -122.01
CA ASN A 546 -78.06 14.78 -121.24
C ASN A 546 -77.85 13.47 -122.02
N GLU A 547 -76.81 12.71 -121.64
CA GLU A 547 -76.39 11.48 -122.33
C GLU A 547 -77.53 10.47 -122.53
N GLU A 548 -78.42 10.35 -121.54
CA GLU A 548 -79.60 9.50 -121.61
C GLU A 548 -80.56 9.92 -122.73
N ARG A 549 -80.92 11.20 -122.83
CA ARG A 549 -81.81 11.68 -123.90
C ARG A 549 -81.18 11.55 -125.28
N ILE A 550 -79.88 11.79 -125.40
CA ILE A 550 -79.14 11.65 -126.65
C ILE A 550 -79.23 10.21 -127.16
N ASN A 551 -78.99 9.25 -126.26
CA ASN A 551 -79.12 7.83 -126.57
C ASN A 551 -80.54 7.44 -127.00
N VAL A 552 -81.58 7.97 -126.33
CA VAL A 552 -82.98 7.72 -126.70
C VAL A 552 -83.29 8.26 -128.11
N TYR A 553 -82.87 9.49 -128.42
CA TYR A 553 -83.12 10.10 -129.73
C TYR A 553 -82.45 9.34 -130.88
N ILE A 554 -81.19 8.92 -130.68
CA ILE A 554 -80.46 8.14 -131.68
C ILE A 554 -81.05 6.75 -131.83
N ALA A 555 -81.40 6.08 -130.72
CA ALA A 555 -82.02 4.76 -130.75
C ALA A 555 -83.42 4.77 -131.37
N SER A 556 -84.20 5.85 -131.20
CA SER A 556 -85.56 5.98 -131.78
C SER A 556 -85.59 5.93 -133.31
N LEU A 557 -84.46 6.19 -133.97
CA LEU A 557 -84.31 6.17 -135.43
C LEU A 557 -83.74 4.83 -135.95
N ALA A 558 -83.32 3.93 -135.06
CA ALA A 558 -82.75 2.61 -135.38
C ALA A 558 -83.78 1.46 -135.19
N GLY A 559 -84.98 1.63 -135.78
CA GLY A 559 -85.93 0.60 -136.27
C GLY A 559 -86.51 -0.49 -135.32
N VAL A 560 -87.84 -0.61 -135.28
CA VAL A 560 -88.52 -1.91 -135.01
C VAL A 560 -88.83 -2.55 -136.38
N PRO A 561 -88.50 -3.82 -136.62
CA PRO A 561 -88.99 -4.54 -137.80
C PRO A 561 -90.42 -5.01 -137.54
N ASP A 562 -91.36 -4.47 -138.33
CA ASP A 562 -92.83 -4.56 -138.24
C ASP A 562 -93.49 -3.97 -136.99
#